data_AF-A0A952HR51-F1
#
_entry.id   AF-A0A952HR51-F1
#
_cell.length_a   1.000
_cell.length_b   1.000
_cell.length_c   1.000
_cell.angle_alpha   90.00
_cell.angle_beta   90.00
_cell.angle_gamma   90.00
#
_symmetry.space_group_name_H-M   'P 1'
#
loop_
_entity.id
_entity.type
_entity.pdbx_description
1 polymer ?
#
loop_
_entity_poly.entity_id
_entity_poly.type
_entity_poly.pdbx_seq_one_letter_code
_entity_poly.pdbx_strand_id
1 'polypeptide(L)'
;AGWVTTEVGRQPFTIYGLLRTTDSLAPVDAPAVATSLLAFIVVYFFVFGAGTLYILRMMNKRPSTPKLGLQDGPIRTVGITPTPQLRTTD
;
A
#
# COMPACT_ATOMS: atom_id res chain seq x y z
N ALA A 1 -1.26 0.98 -14.48
CA ALA A 1 -1.52 1.26 -15.91
C ALA A 1 -3.01 1.28 -16.25
N GLY A 2 -3.82 0.30 -15.82
CA GLY A 2 -5.24 0.22 -16.20
C GLY A 2 -6.07 1.48 -15.94
N TRP A 3 -5.93 2.10 -14.76
CA TRP A 3 -6.61 3.36 -14.41
C TRP A 3 -6.33 4.50 -15.40
N VAL A 4 -5.10 4.60 -15.91
CA VAL A 4 -4.71 5.64 -16.88
C VAL A 4 -5.39 5.37 -18.22
N THR A 5 -5.40 4.13 -18.69
CA THR A 5 -6.06 3.76 -19.94
C THR A 5 -7.56 4.08 -19.91
N THR A 6 -8.24 3.80 -18.79
CA THR A 6 -9.67 4.08 -18.66
C THR A 6 -9.96 5.59 -18.52
N GLU A 7 -9.12 6.33 -17.78
CA GLU A 7 -9.34 7.76 -17.54
C GLU A 7 -8.91 8.66 -18.70
N VAL A 8 -7.75 8.37 -19.30
CA VAL A 8 -7.27 9.14 -20.45
C VAL A 8 -8.01 8.71 -21.72
N GLY A 9 -8.39 7.44 -21.84
CA GLY A 9 -9.15 6.93 -22.98
C GLY A 9 -10.54 7.57 -23.14
N ARG A 10 -11.10 8.16 -22.07
CA ARG A 10 -12.38 8.89 -22.13
C ARG A 10 -12.27 10.37 -22.49
N GLN A 11 -11.05 10.90 -22.64
CA GLN A 11 -10.86 12.25 -23.16
C GLN A 11 -11.44 12.34 -24.59
N PRO A 12 -12.15 13.44 -24.96
CA PRO A 12 -12.23 14.73 -24.27
C PRO A 12 -13.47 14.92 -23.37
N PHE A 13 -14.06 13.85 -22.83
CA PHE A 13 -15.29 13.91 -22.05
C PHE A 13 -15.09 13.66 -20.56
N THR A 14 -15.70 14.49 -19.71
CA THR A 14 -15.96 14.16 -18.31
C THR A 14 -17.17 13.22 -18.20
N ILE A 15 -18.21 13.50 -19.00
CA ILE A 15 -19.39 12.64 -19.17
C ILE A 15 -19.62 12.49 -20.68
N TYR A 16 -19.54 11.26 -21.19
CA TYR A 16 -19.65 10.98 -22.61
C TYR A 16 -20.93 11.56 -23.22
N GLY A 17 -20.78 12.27 -24.35
CA GLY A 17 -21.90 12.86 -25.10
C GLY A 17 -22.62 14.02 -24.39
N LEU A 18 -22.23 14.38 -23.16
CA LEU A 18 -22.90 15.39 -22.35
C LEU A 18 -21.99 16.55 -21.94
N LEU A 19 -20.83 16.25 -21.34
CA LEU A 19 -19.95 17.26 -20.74
C LEU A 19 -18.49 17.04 -21.16
N ARG A 20 -17.92 18.05 -21.82
CA ARG A 20 -16.49 18.05 -22.19
C ARG A 20 -15.62 18.42 -21.01
N THR A 21 -14.38 17.94 -21.02
CA THR A 21 -13.41 18.25 -19.96
C THR A 21 -13.06 19.73 -19.87
N THR A 22 -13.09 20.47 -20.97
CA THR A 22 -12.88 21.92 -21.02
C THR A 22 -13.97 22.70 -20.29
N ASP A 23 -15.19 22.19 -20.30
CA ASP A 23 -16.37 22.88 -19.76
C ASP A 23 -16.61 22.52 -18.28
N SER A 24 -15.82 21.58 -17.75
CA SER A 24 -15.92 21.04 -16.38
C SER A 24 -14.93 21.71 -15.40
N LEU A 25 -14.22 22.75 -15.83
CA LEU A 25 -13.21 23.44 -15.02
C LEU A 25 -13.89 24.40 -14.04
N ALA A 26 -13.44 24.40 -12.78
CA ALA A 26 -13.89 25.38 -11.79
C ALA A 26 -13.29 26.78 -12.08
N PRO A 27 -14.02 27.87 -11.79
CA PRO A 27 -13.54 29.23 -11.98
C PRO A 27 -12.57 29.62 -10.85
N VAL A 28 -11.35 29.09 -10.90
CA VAL A 28 -10.28 29.35 -9.94
C VAL A 28 -9.02 29.83 -10.63
N ASP A 29 -8.28 30.74 -10.00
CA ASP A 29 -7.07 31.32 -10.58
C ASP A 29 -5.95 30.28 -10.70
N ALA A 30 -5.23 30.31 -11.83
CA ALA A 30 -4.13 29.37 -12.10
C ALA A 30 -3.04 29.33 -11.01
N PRO A 31 -2.61 30.46 -10.39
CA PRO A 31 -1.64 30.43 -9.30
C PRO A 31 -2.12 29.68 -8.05
N ALA A 32 -3.42 29.73 -7.74
CA ALA A 32 -3.98 29.03 -6.59
C ALA A 32 -3.94 27.50 -6.79
N VAL A 33 -4.27 27.04 -8.00
CA VAL A 33 -4.15 25.62 -8.38
C VAL A 33 -2.70 25.17 -8.37
N ALA A 34 -1.76 25.97 -8.89
CA ALA A 34 -0.34 25.63 -8.89
C ALA A 34 0.23 25.51 -7.46
N THR A 35 -0.14 26.45 -6.58
CA THR A 35 0.31 26.46 -5.18
C THR A 35 -0.21 25.23 -4.43
N SER A 36 -1.49 24.90 -4.57
CA SER A 36 -2.08 23.71 -3.94
C SER A 36 -1.50 22.41 -4.50
N LEU A 37 -1.28 22.32 -5.81
CA LEU A 37 -0.63 21.17 -6.44
C LEU A 37 0.78 20.95 -5.87
N LEU A 38 1.58 22.02 -5.74
CA LEU A 38 2.91 21.92 -5.14
C LEU A 38 2.86 21.45 -3.69
N ALA A 39 1.91 21.96 -2.90
CA ALA A 39 1.71 21.50 -1.52
C ALA A 39 1.38 20.00 -1.47
N PHE A 40 0.49 19.51 -2.34
CA PHE A 40 0.19 18.07 -2.41
C PHE A 40 1.41 17.24 -2.81
N ILE A 41 2.19 17.70 -3.79
CA ILE A 41 3.43 17.03 -4.21
C ILE A 41 4.38 16.86 -3.01
N VAL A 42 4.66 17.95 -2.28
CA VAL A 42 5.56 17.94 -1.13
C VAL A 42 5.08 16.97 -0.05
N VAL A 43 3.79 17.04 0.31
CA VAL A 43 3.20 16.14 1.32
C VAL A 43 3.28 14.69 0.89
N TYR A 44 2.97 14.38 -0.37
CA TYR A 44 3.00 13.00 -0.86
C TYR A 44 4.43 12.46 -0.88
N PHE A 45 5.42 13.24 -1.33
CA PHE A 45 6.82 12.80 -1.25
C PHE A 45 7.26 12.53 0.18
N PHE A 46 6.84 13.35 1.14
CA PHE A 46 7.19 13.14 2.54
C PHE A 46 6.52 11.89 3.12
N VAL A 47 5.20 11.74 2.96
CA VAL A 47 4.42 10.62 3.52
C VAL A 47 4.82 9.31 2.86
N PHE A 48 4.81 9.23 1.53
CA PHE A 48 5.18 8.01 0.82
C PHE A 48 6.67 7.73 0.95
N GLY A 49 7.54 8.74 0.92
CA GLY A 49 8.97 8.56 1.14
C GLY A 49 9.29 8.00 2.54
N ALA A 50 8.74 8.61 3.60
CA ALA A 50 8.90 8.12 4.96
C ALA A 50 8.29 6.72 5.13
N GLY A 51 7.09 6.47 4.59
CA GLY A 51 6.41 5.18 4.63
C GLY A 51 7.18 4.07 3.92
N THR A 52 7.65 4.31 2.70
CA THR A 52 8.47 3.36 1.94
C THR A 52 9.78 3.08 2.67
N LEU A 53 10.49 4.11 3.16
CA LEU A 53 11.72 3.91 3.93
C LEU A 53 11.46 3.14 5.22
N TYR A 54 10.35 3.41 5.91
CA TYR A 54 9.97 2.71 7.13
C TYR A 54 9.68 1.23 6.87
N ILE A 55 8.91 0.91 5.84
CA ILE A 55 8.60 -0.47 5.44
C ILE A 55 9.89 -1.20 5.03
N LEU A 56 10.74 -0.59 4.20
CA LEU A 56 12.02 -1.19 3.80
C LEU A 56 12.93 -1.43 5.01
N ARG A 57 12.99 -0.48 5.95
CA ARG A 57 13.72 -0.66 7.22
C ARG A 57 13.15 -1.82 8.04
N MET A 58 11.83 -1.99 8.09
CA MET A 58 11.17 -3.08 8.80
C MET A 58 11.42 -4.43 8.12
N MET A 59 11.33 -4.48 6.79
CA MET A 59 11.62 -5.69 6.00
C MET A 59 13.08 -6.15 6.14
N ASN A 60 14.02 -5.21 6.36
CA ASN A 60 15.43 -5.53 6.60
C ASN A 60 15.71 -6.06 8.01
N LYS A 61 14.73 -6.01 8.93
CA LYS A 61 14.89 -6.67 10.23
C LYS A 61 14.74 -8.17 10.00
N ARG A 62 15.74 -8.93 10.45
CA ARG A 62 15.59 -10.39 10.56
C ARG A 62 14.33 -10.69 11.37
N PRO A 63 13.62 -11.79 11.08
CA PRO A 63 12.60 -12.28 12.01
C PRO A 63 13.30 -12.45 13.36
N SER A 64 13.09 -11.50 14.26
CA SER A 64 13.32 -11.74 15.66
C SER A 64 12.32 -12.84 16.00
N THR A 65 12.79 -13.94 16.56
CA THR A 65 11.93 -14.84 17.34
C THR A 65 11.95 -14.27 18.76
N PRO A 66 11.20 -13.21 19.11
CA PRO A 66 10.87 -13.04 20.52
C PRO A 66 10.09 -14.29 20.88
N LYS A 67 10.61 -15.06 21.85
CA LYS A 67 10.00 -16.26 22.42
C LYS A 67 8.48 -16.14 22.39
N LEU A 68 7.83 -16.66 21.36
CA LEU A 68 6.39 -16.45 21.15
C LEU A 68 5.58 -17.42 22.03
N GLY A 69 6.20 -17.98 23.07
CA GLY A 69 5.69 -19.16 23.79
C GLY A 69 5.44 -20.35 22.86
N LEU A 70 5.86 -20.28 21.58
CA LEU A 70 5.72 -21.36 20.64
C LEU A 70 6.77 -22.40 20.98
N GLN A 71 6.28 -23.59 21.28
CA GLN A 71 7.09 -24.77 21.53
C GLN A 71 7.77 -25.09 20.20
N ASP A 72 9.09 -24.91 20.13
CA ASP A 72 9.85 -25.10 18.90
C ASP A 72 9.72 -26.56 18.42
N GLY A 73 8.96 -26.74 17.34
CA GLY A 73 8.77 -28.03 16.68
C GLY A 73 7.68 -27.93 15.61
N PRO A 74 7.89 -28.46 14.39
CA PRO A 74 6.80 -28.63 13.44
C PRO A 74 5.74 -29.53 14.08
N ILE A 75 4.52 -29.02 14.30
CA ILE A 75 3.37 -29.89 14.56
C ILE A 75 3.18 -30.68 13.27
N ARG A 76 3.69 -31.91 13.27
CA ARG A 76 3.54 -32.86 12.16
C ARG A 76 2.07 -33.27 12.14
N THR A 77 1.20 -32.48 11.51
CA THR A 77 -0.21 -32.82 11.26
C THR A 77 -0.34 -33.83 10.11
N VAL A 78 0.54 -34.84 10.09
CA VAL A 78 0.45 -35.97 9.17
C VAL A 78 -0.12 -37.15 9.96
N GLY A 79 -1.44 -37.17 10.09
CA GLY A 79 -2.19 -38.24 10.74
C GLY A 79 -3.37 -37.73 11.59
N ILE A 80 -4.39 -38.58 11.74
CA ILE A 80 -5.58 -38.34 12.59
C ILE A 80 -5.31 -38.59 14.09
N THR A 81 -4.09 -38.97 14.45
CA THR A 81 -3.69 -39.27 15.83
C THR A 81 -2.69 -38.23 16.31
N PRO A 82 -3.02 -37.39 17.31
CA PRO A 82 -2.03 -36.55 17.96
C PRO A 82 -1.11 -37.43 18.80
N THR A 83 0.16 -37.55 18.44
CA THR A 83 1.18 -38.14 19.32
C THR A 83 1.74 -37.09 20.27
N PRO A 84 1.82 -37.38 21.59
CA PRO A 84 2.44 -36.46 22.55
C PRO A 84 3.92 -36.22 22.21
N GLN A 85 4.37 -34.97 22.28
CA GLN A 85 5.77 -34.62 22.13
C GLN A 85 6.56 -35.11 23.36
N LEU A 86 7.53 -36.01 23.16
CA LEU A 86 8.43 -36.42 24.24
C LEU A 86 9.37 -35.26 24.56
N ARG A 87 9.29 -34.77 25.80
CA ARG A 87 10.20 -33.75 26.35
C ARG A 87 11.52 -34.43 26.69
N THR A 88 12.53 -34.30 25.84
CA THR A 88 13.90 -34.67 26.22
C THR A 88 14.41 -33.61 27.19
N THR A 89 14.41 -33.94 28.48
CA THR A 89 15.16 -33.22 29.52
C THR A 89 16.58 -33.76 29.54
N ASP A 90 17.53 -32.92 29.16
CA ASP A 90 18.94 -32.96 29.58
C ASP A 90 19.30 -31.59 30.17
#